data_AF-A0A9D5BJT9-F1
#
_entry.id   AF-A0A9D5BJT9-F1
#
_cell.length_a   1.000
_cell.length_b   1.000
_cell.length_c   1.000
_cell.angle_alpha   90.00
_cell.angle_beta   90.00
_cell.angle_gamma   90.00
#
_symmetry.space_group_name_H-M   'P 1'
#
loop_
_entity.id
_entity.type
_entity.pdbx_description
1 polymer ?
#
loop_
_entity_poly.entity_id
_entity_poly.type
_entity_poly.pdbx_seq_one_letter_code
_entity_poly.pdbx_strand_id
1 'polypeptide(L)'
;MIFQQSTDKQIPQVRFYDHQRIADVLNNERNSKTMLTQFFALNLRDPQARKYLYREIPEHYCWNKRDMEWHRRRSTRKVIRRIYTVSPSEGDKFYLRLLLSHVTGPTSWEYLLTNNGMTFSTFKKSAEDRGFLETVHSIRDCLVEATSLRMPYALRRLFVTILIFCEPTDVRALWNEFFTHMVEDYQTTNNVVESNLTNMLLKDLNELLNLHGKKIDDYDLPSLPPNTIDRGAVPSIIQEELAIDIPNEDIESIAMLNNDQMIAFNTIMNVIVQKHSGVFFVDGPGGTGKTFLYRTLMASLRSRGEIVLATASSGIAATLLPDGRTTHSRFKIPIDIQPSSICGIEKQKDLANLIRVAAAIIWDEAPMTNKNCLEALDRSLQDICSNNAPFGGKVLIMGGDFRQVLPVVRKGTKAQMISACIVQSHLWNHTKILHLRQNMRSLHDQEFAEFLIRIGDGVEPTKPDDMVRLPLHIAIPWEGEHSIQVLIQHIFPDLELHGWDAPYMVQRAILTPTNDDVQKLNDMIIDQFPGEEHNLLSFDEVEGDNHNLYQQEFLNSIAQVGHISPQCPKPKKENQSGGKVFALSGSETSADDRLIRGTLW
;
A
#
# COMPACT_ATOMS: atom_id res chain seq x y z
N MET A 1 47.54 6.93 -10.44
CA MET A 1 48.23 8.23 -10.25
C MET A 1 47.42 9.26 -11.03
N ILE A 2 46.51 9.99 -10.39
CA ILE A 2 46.70 11.27 -9.66
C ILE A 2 46.86 12.47 -10.64
N PHE A 3 45.78 13.27 -10.73
CA PHE A 3 45.68 14.73 -11.02
C PHE A 3 46.04 15.19 -12.46
N GLN A 4 45.42 16.17 -13.13
CA GLN A 4 44.37 17.18 -12.84
C GLN A 4 44.01 17.89 -14.17
N GLN A 5 42.86 18.58 -14.18
CA GLN A 5 42.48 19.75 -15.00
C GLN A 5 41.96 19.61 -16.45
N SER A 6 40.66 19.91 -16.54
CA SER A 6 40.01 20.85 -17.48
C SER A 6 39.44 20.31 -18.80
N THR A 7 38.11 20.46 -18.88
CA THR A 7 37.33 20.70 -20.10
C THR A 7 37.29 19.58 -21.14
N ASP A 8 36.52 18.54 -20.83
CA ASP A 8 36.04 17.59 -21.84
C ASP A 8 34.94 18.24 -22.69
N LYS A 9 35.37 18.98 -23.72
CA LYS A 9 34.53 19.31 -24.87
C LYS A 9 34.09 17.99 -25.49
N GLN A 10 32.78 17.80 -25.68
CA GLN A 10 32.22 16.70 -26.47
C GLN A 10 33.02 16.49 -27.76
N ILE A 11 33.83 15.44 -27.81
CA ILE A 11 34.44 14.97 -29.05
C ILE A 11 33.32 14.28 -29.83
N PRO A 12 32.97 14.72 -31.05
CA PRO A 12 32.06 13.97 -31.90
C PRO A 12 32.66 12.57 -32.13
N GLN A 13 31.88 11.50 -31.93
CA GLN A 13 32.33 10.16 -32.30
C GLN A 13 32.48 10.09 -33.82
N VAL A 14 33.72 10.19 -34.30
CA VAL A 14 34.04 10.07 -35.72
C VAL A 14 34.30 8.61 -36.04
N ARG A 15 33.45 7.99 -36.87
CA ARG A 15 33.68 6.66 -37.41
C ARG A 15 34.64 6.79 -38.60
N PHE A 16 35.80 6.16 -38.51
CA PHE A 16 36.77 6.05 -39.60
C PHE A 16 37.02 4.59 -39.91
N TYR A 17 37.46 4.31 -41.13
CA TYR A 17 37.86 2.97 -41.54
C TYR A 17 39.37 2.79 -41.36
N ASP A 18 39.85 1.57 -41.14
CA ASP A 18 41.26 1.25 -40.83
C ASP A 18 42.27 1.80 -41.85
N HIS A 19 41.83 2.13 -43.06
CA HIS A 19 42.66 2.66 -44.13
C HIS A 19 42.72 4.21 -44.20
N GLN A 20 42.03 4.93 -43.31
CA GLN A 20 41.97 6.40 -43.31
C GLN A 20 43.02 7.01 -42.37
N ARG A 21 43.71 8.06 -42.83
CA ARG A 21 44.62 8.82 -41.97
C ARG A 21 43.84 9.72 -41.02
N ILE A 22 44.16 9.65 -39.72
CA ILE A 22 43.49 10.40 -38.65
C ILE A 22 43.51 11.91 -38.89
N ALA A 23 44.59 12.45 -39.47
CA ALA A 23 44.70 13.87 -39.82
C ALA A 23 43.62 14.32 -40.84
N ASP A 24 43.33 13.49 -41.84
CA ASP A 24 42.33 13.78 -42.87
C ASP A 24 40.90 13.66 -42.32
N VAL A 25 40.72 12.82 -41.30
CA VAL A 25 39.46 12.65 -40.55
C VAL A 25 39.20 13.84 -39.62
N LEU A 26 40.22 14.35 -38.94
CA LEU A 26 40.10 15.52 -38.05
C LEU A 26 39.95 16.84 -38.81
N ASN A 27 40.61 16.97 -39.98
CA ASN A 27 40.53 18.17 -40.83
C ASN A 27 39.27 18.21 -41.73
N ASN A 28 38.41 17.20 -41.66
CA ASN A 28 37.18 17.19 -42.42
C ASN A 28 36.16 18.16 -41.79
N GLU A 29 35.92 19.31 -42.45
CA GLU A 29 34.94 20.32 -42.03
C GLU A 29 33.56 19.73 -41.75
N ARG A 30 33.21 18.61 -42.37
CA ARG A 30 31.92 17.95 -42.17
C ARG A 30 31.76 17.34 -40.78
N ASN A 31 32.86 17.03 -40.09
CA ASN A 31 32.87 16.43 -38.76
C ASN A 31 32.63 17.44 -37.62
N SER A 32 32.81 18.74 -37.87
CA SER A 32 32.50 19.81 -36.91
C SER A 32 31.03 20.30 -37.01
N LYS A 33 30.32 19.93 -38.07
CA LYS A 33 28.91 20.27 -38.31
C LYS A 33 27.99 19.28 -37.60
N THR A 34 27.37 19.71 -36.50
CA THR A 34 26.32 18.98 -35.78
C THR A 34 24.99 19.72 -35.94
N MET A 35 23.87 19.08 -35.61
CA MET A 35 22.56 19.75 -35.62
C MET A 35 22.54 21.00 -34.73
N LEU A 36 23.30 20.99 -33.62
CA LEU A 36 23.40 22.10 -32.68
C LEU A 36 24.33 23.23 -33.18
N THR A 37 25.52 22.91 -33.69
CA THR A 37 26.42 23.96 -34.24
C THR A 37 25.81 24.63 -35.47
N GLN A 38 25.04 23.87 -36.26
CA GLN A 38 24.30 24.42 -37.41
C GLN A 38 23.01 25.13 -37.02
N PHE A 39 22.49 24.93 -35.81
CA PHE A 39 21.42 25.77 -35.26
C PHE A 39 21.93 27.19 -34.94
N PHE A 40 23.14 27.33 -34.40
CA PHE A 40 23.76 28.64 -34.22
C PHE A 40 24.01 29.35 -35.56
N ALA A 41 24.52 28.61 -36.55
CA ALA A 41 24.67 29.13 -37.92
C ALA A 41 23.32 29.52 -38.55
N LEU A 42 22.25 28.78 -38.26
CA LEU A 42 20.90 29.11 -38.70
C LEU A 42 20.41 30.44 -38.09
N ASN A 43 20.62 30.66 -36.79
CA ASN A 43 20.23 31.89 -36.13
C ASN A 43 21.03 33.11 -36.60
N LEU A 44 22.27 32.91 -37.09
CA LEU A 44 23.05 33.97 -37.74
C LEU A 44 22.45 34.36 -39.10
N ARG A 45 22.07 33.38 -39.93
CA ARG A 45 21.62 33.60 -41.31
C ARG A 45 20.13 33.96 -41.46
N ASP A 46 19.26 33.44 -40.59
CA ASP A 46 17.80 33.60 -40.71
C ASP A 46 17.22 34.25 -39.44
N PRO A 47 16.85 35.54 -39.49
CA PRO A 47 16.22 36.22 -38.36
C PRO A 47 14.91 35.59 -37.88
N GLN A 48 14.18 34.84 -38.73
CA GLN A 48 12.96 34.16 -38.31
C GLN A 48 13.25 32.95 -37.42
N ALA A 49 14.41 32.31 -37.59
CA ALA A 49 14.80 31.18 -36.75
C ALA A 49 15.00 31.59 -35.29
N ARG A 50 15.36 32.86 -35.05
CA ARG A 50 15.60 33.42 -33.71
C ARG A 50 14.37 33.43 -32.79
N LYS A 51 13.18 33.24 -33.35
CA LYS A 51 11.92 33.19 -32.59
C LYS A 51 11.68 31.84 -31.92
N TYR A 52 12.39 30.79 -32.33
CA TYR A 52 12.12 29.42 -31.91
C TYR A 52 13.19 28.91 -30.96
N LEU A 53 12.77 28.08 -30.00
CA LEU A 53 13.66 27.30 -29.16
C LEU A 53 14.29 26.16 -29.97
N TYR A 54 15.44 25.64 -29.51
CA TYR A 54 16.09 24.51 -30.22
C TYR A 54 15.15 23.30 -30.38
N ARG A 55 14.24 23.08 -29.41
CA ARG A 55 13.22 22.02 -29.45
C ARG A 55 12.13 22.24 -30.51
N GLU A 56 11.87 23.50 -30.87
CA GLU A 56 10.82 23.92 -31.82
C GLU A 56 11.35 24.04 -33.25
N ILE A 57 12.67 24.18 -33.43
CA ILE A 57 13.30 24.26 -34.76
C ILE A 57 12.89 23.11 -35.70
N PRO A 58 12.82 21.84 -35.28
CA PRO A 58 12.36 20.75 -36.14
C PRO A 58 10.92 20.91 -36.65
N GLU A 59 10.07 21.70 -35.98
CA GLU A 59 8.70 21.98 -36.43
C GLU A 59 8.69 22.92 -37.63
N HIS A 60 9.59 23.91 -37.65
CA HIS A 60 9.66 24.95 -38.70
C HIS A 60 10.76 24.73 -39.75
N TYR A 61 11.77 23.93 -39.42
CA TYR A 61 12.93 23.63 -40.27
C TYR A 61 13.15 22.12 -40.36
N CYS A 62 13.67 21.67 -41.49
CA CYS A 62 14.07 20.28 -41.72
C CYS A 62 15.59 20.16 -41.83
N TRP A 63 16.15 19.15 -41.17
CA TRP A 63 17.57 18.85 -41.27
C TRP A 63 17.87 18.14 -42.60
N ASN A 64 18.70 18.76 -43.43
CA ASN A 64 19.23 18.15 -44.63
C ASN A 64 20.52 17.38 -44.31
N LYS A 65 20.46 16.05 -44.33
CA LYS A 65 21.61 15.18 -44.04
C LYS A 65 22.72 15.25 -45.11
N ARG A 66 22.41 15.66 -46.34
CA ARG A 66 23.42 15.79 -47.41
C ARG A 66 24.25 17.05 -47.21
N ASP A 67 23.58 18.16 -46.94
CA ASP A 67 24.22 19.47 -46.83
C ASP A 67 24.66 19.77 -45.39
N MET A 68 24.18 18.96 -44.42
CA MET A 68 24.38 19.16 -42.97
C MET A 68 23.86 20.52 -42.50
N GLU A 69 22.67 20.92 -42.97
CA GLU A 69 22.09 22.24 -42.71
C GLU A 69 20.58 22.19 -42.46
N TRP A 70 20.07 23.23 -41.80
CA TRP A 70 18.64 23.41 -41.52
C TRP A 70 17.92 24.21 -42.61
N HIS A 71 17.02 23.58 -43.36
CA HIS A 71 16.23 24.27 -44.40
C HIS A 71 14.82 24.56 -43.91
N ARG A 72 14.22 25.66 -44.37
CA ARG A 72 12.83 26.00 -44.01
C ARG A 72 11.89 24.92 -44.51
N ARG A 73 11.02 24.44 -43.63
CA ARG A 73 10.09 23.36 -43.92
C ARG A 73 8.97 23.87 -44.83
N ARG A 74 8.61 23.08 -45.86
CA ARG A 74 7.51 23.36 -46.81
C ARG A 74 6.22 22.56 -46.52
N SER A 75 6.24 21.66 -45.54
CA SER A 75 5.12 20.78 -45.17
C SER A 75 4.40 21.29 -43.91
N THR A 76 3.08 21.15 -43.86
CA THR A 76 2.19 21.57 -42.75
C THR A 76 1.93 20.48 -41.70
N ARG A 77 2.55 19.30 -41.81
CA ARG A 77 2.37 18.22 -40.82
C ARG A 77 3.11 18.55 -39.51
N LYS A 78 2.42 18.45 -38.38
CA LYS A 78 3.01 18.60 -37.03
C LYS A 78 4.00 17.47 -36.79
N VAL A 79 5.26 17.79 -36.49
CA VAL A 79 6.33 16.81 -36.26
C VAL A 79 6.83 16.96 -34.84
N ILE A 80 6.56 15.96 -33.99
CA ILE A 80 7.11 15.89 -32.63
C ILE A 80 8.47 15.19 -32.71
N ARG A 81 9.53 15.85 -32.22
CA ARG A 81 10.85 15.22 -32.03
C ARG A 81 11.28 15.29 -30.58
N ARG A 82 11.93 14.22 -30.12
CA ARG A 82 12.49 14.10 -28.77
C ARG A 82 13.92 14.65 -28.77
N ILE A 83 14.21 15.58 -27.86
CA ILE A 83 15.59 15.88 -27.43
C ILE A 83 16.05 14.71 -26.56
N TYR A 84 17.30 14.28 -26.72
CA TYR A 84 17.88 13.17 -25.94
C TYR A 84 17.71 13.43 -24.44
N THR A 85 17.25 12.45 -23.65
CA THR A 85 17.11 12.58 -22.19
C THR A 85 18.50 12.73 -21.57
N VAL A 86 18.69 13.72 -20.69
CA VAL A 86 19.98 14.02 -20.04
C VAL A 86 19.68 14.12 -18.55
N SER A 87 20.36 13.33 -17.74
CA SER A 87 20.20 13.33 -16.28
C SER A 87 20.85 14.58 -15.65
N PRO A 88 20.33 15.12 -14.53
CA PRO A 88 21.02 16.15 -13.74
C PRO A 88 22.46 15.76 -13.36
N SER A 89 22.72 14.47 -13.16
CA SER A 89 24.06 13.94 -12.87
C SER A 89 25.06 14.03 -14.03
N GLU A 90 24.63 14.42 -15.24
CA GLU A 90 25.51 14.63 -16.41
C GLU A 90 26.09 16.06 -16.51
N GLY A 91 25.92 16.89 -15.46
CA GLY A 91 26.63 18.16 -15.27
C GLY A 91 26.38 19.18 -16.40
N ASP A 92 27.45 19.65 -17.05
CA ASP A 92 27.39 20.69 -18.10
C ASP A 92 26.40 20.36 -19.24
N LYS A 93 26.19 19.07 -19.55
CA LYS A 93 25.20 18.66 -20.57
C LYS A 93 23.77 18.96 -20.15
N PHE A 94 23.47 18.81 -18.86
CA PHE A 94 22.15 19.11 -18.30
C PHE A 94 21.88 20.61 -18.37
N TYR A 95 22.81 21.44 -17.90
CA TYR A 95 22.67 22.90 -17.92
C TYR A 95 22.63 23.47 -19.35
N LEU A 96 23.41 22.90 -20.27
CA LEU A 96 23.34 23.27 -21.68
C LEU A 96 21.95 22.96 -22.27
N ARG A 97 21.40 21.78 -21.99
CA ARG A 97 20.06 21.42 -22.46
C ARG A 97 19.00 22.36 -21.87
N LEU A 98 19.12 22.69 -20.60
CA LEU A 98 18.23 23.62 -19.91
C LEU A 98 18.24 24.97 -20.64
N LEU A 99 19.41 25.55 -20.91
CA LEU A 99 19.54 26.79 -21.67
C LEU A 99 18.95 26.67 -23.08
N LEU A 100 19.20 25.59 -23.81
CA LEU A 100 18.63 25.37 -25.16
C LEU A 100 17.10 25.18 -25.16
N SER A 101 16.52 24.87 -24.01
CA SER A 101 15.08 24.68 -23.83
C SER A 101 14.35 25.96 -23.45
N HIS A 102 15.08 27.01 -23.03
CA HIS A 102 14.50 28.27 -22.56
C HIS A 102 15.05 29.52 -23.26
N VAL A 103 16.18 29.44 -23.98
CA VAL A 103 16.78 30.56 -24.71
C VAL A 103 16.53 30.44 -26.21
N THR A 104 15.91 31.48 -26.79
CA THR A 104 15.65 31.58 -28.23
C THR A 104 16.79 32.30 -28.96
N GLY A 105 17.01 31.93 -30.22
CA GLY A 105 17.96 32.61 -31.11
C GLY A 105 19.45 32.66 -30.73
N PRO A 106 20.04 31.68 -30.01
CA PRO A 106 21.47 31.73 -29.71
C PRO A 106 22.32 31.67 -30.98
N THR A 107 23.30 32.56 -31.09
CA THR A 107 24.21 32.66 -32.25
C THR A 107 25.59 32.04 -32.00
N SER A 108 25.93 31.75 -30.75
CA SER A 108 27.19 31.11 -30.35
C SER A 108 27.06 30.47 -28.96
N TRP A 109 28.08 29.71 -28.56
CA TRP A 109 28.20 29.22 -27.19
C TRP A 109 28.33 30.35 -26.17
N GLU A 110 29.05 31.41 -26.53
CA GLU A 110 29.24 32.61 -25.70
C GLU A 110 27.90 33.33 -25.46
N TYR A 111 26.99 33.31 -26.44
CA TYR A 111 25.64 33.84 -26.28
C TYR A 111 24.87 33.12 -25.16
N LEU A 112 24.97 31.78 -25.10
CA LEU A 112 24.34 31.00 -24.04
C LEU A 112 24.99 31.24 -22.66
N LEU A 113 26.23 31.70 -22.62
CA LEU A 113 26.96 32.04 -21.40
C LEU A 113 26.81 33.51 -20.99
N THR A 114 26.17 34.37 -21.79
CA THR A 114 26.09 35.81 -21.53
C THR A 114 24.66 36.23 -21.26
N ASN A 115 24.36 36.75 -20.07
CA ASN A 115 23.05 37.34 -19.72
C ASN A 115 23.22 38.82 -19.36
N ASN A 116 22.38 39.72 -19.88
CA ASN A 116 22.42 41.16 -19.58
C ASN A 116 23.82 41.81 -19.67
N GLY A 117 24.68 41.34 -20.58
CA GLY A 117 26.05 41.86 -20.76
C GLY A 117 27.12 41.27 -19.84
N MET A 118 26.76 40.36 -18.92
CA MET A 118 27.72 39.62 -18.08
C MET A 118 27.95 38.22 -18.65
N THR A 119 29.22 37.86 -18.88
CA THR A 119 29.61 36.53 -19.37
C THR A 119 30.02 35.63 -18.22
N PHE A 120 29.37 34.48 -18.09
CA PHE A 120 29.59 33.50 -17.03
C PHE A 120 30.58 32.40 -17.47
N SER A 121 31.32 31.85 -16.52
CA SER A 121 32.35 30.84 -16.77
C SER A 121 31.80 29.43 -17.05
N THR A 122 30.52 29.16 -16.74
CA THR A 122 29.88 27.84 -16.88
C THR A 122 28.41 27.97 -17.27
N PHE A 123 27.86 26.93 -17.91
CA PHE A 123 26.43 26.89 -18.25
C PHE A 123 25.53 26.87 -17.01
N LYS A 124 26.00 26.27 -15.90
CA LYS A 124 25.31 26.28 -14.59
C LYS A 124 25.04 27.71 -14.13
N LYS A 125 26.09 28.52 -13.95
CA LYS A 125 25.96 29.92 -13.50
C LYS A 125 25.08 30.76 -14.42
N SER A 126 25.21 30.54 -15.73
CA SER A 126 24.40 31.21 -16.75
C SER A 126 22.90 30.86 -16.67
N ALA A 127 22.57 29.64 -16.22
CA ALA A 127 21.20 29.18 -16.00
C ALA A 127 20.66 29.63 -14.63
N GLU A 128 21.51 29.68 -13.60
CA GLU A 128 21.18 30.24 -12.26
C GLU A 128 20.79 31.71 -12.37
N ASP A 129 21.60 32.53 -13.06
CA ASP A 129 21.36 33.97 -13.25
C ASP A 129 20.08 34.26 -14.07
N ARG A 130 19.68 33.33 -14.93
CA ARG A 130 18.43 33.40 -15.70
C ARG A 130 17.21 32.88 -14.94
N GLY A 131 17.38 32.40 -13.70
CA GLY A 131 16.30 31.83 -12.89
C GLY A 131 15.75 30.50 -13.45
N PHE A 132 16.54 29.75 -14.24
CA PHE A 132 16.13 28.45 -14.78
C PHE A 132 16.44 27.29 -13.85
N LEU A 133 17.21 27.54 -12.80
CA LEU A 133 17.49 26.57 -11.74
C LEU A 133 16.70 26.99 -10.49
N GLU A 134 16.09 26.00 -9.84
CA GLU A 134 15.39 26.17 -8.57
C GLU A 134 16.33 26.80 -7.56
N THR A 135 15.94 27.97 -7.05
CA THR A 135 16.70 28.66 -6.01
C THR A 135 16.34 28.03 -4.66
N VAL A 136 17.15 28.26 -3.62
CA VAL A 136 16.85 27.84 -2.23
C VAL A 136 15.43 28.26 -1.81
N HIS A 137 14.88 29.32 -2.40
CA HIS A 137 13.52 29.79 -2.14
C HIS A 137 12.44 28.80 -2.62
N SER A 138 12.55 28.20 -3.81
CA SER A 138 11.53 27.25 -4.28
C SER A 138 11.57 25.91 -3.55
N ILE A 139 12.77 25.47 -3.14
CA ILE A 139 12.93 24.27 -2.29
C ILE A 139 12.33 24.53 -0.90
N ARG A 140 12.60 25.71 -0.35
CA ARG A 140 12.04 26.14 0.93
C ARG A 140 10.51 26.28 0.85
N ASP A 141 9.98 26.94 -0.18
CA ASP A 141 8.53 27.10 -0.38
C ASP A 141 7.83 25.75 -0.55
N CYS A 142 8.45 24.80 -1.26
CA CYS A 142 7.97 23.42 -1.37
C CYS A 142 7.93 22.71 -0.01
N LEU A 143 8.97 22.87 0.81
CA LEU A 143 9.01 22.29 2.15
C LEU A 143 8.02 22.99 3.09
N VAL A 144 7.85 24.31 3.01
CA VAL A 144 6.82 25.05 3.77
C VAL A 144 5.41 24.58 3.40
N GLU A 145 5.10 24.45 2.12
CA GLU A 145 3.82 23.91 1.67
C GLU A 145 3.63 22.46 2.16
N ALA A 146 4.68 21.64 2.08
CA ALA A 146 4.64 20.26 2.57
C ALA A 146 4.43 20.18 4.09
N THR A 147 5.00 21.08 4.89
CA THR A 147 4.75 21.10 6.35
C THR A 147 3.29 21.35 6.69
N SER A 148 2.53 22.01 5.81
CA SER A 148 1.11 22.29 6.02
C SER A 148 0.18 21.15 5.56
N LEU A 149 0.69 20.20 4.76
CA LEU A 149 -0.13 19.19 4.05
C LEU A 149 0.30 17.74 4.29
N ARG A 150 1.51 17.49 4.83
CA ARG A 150 2.12 16.16 4.90
C ARG A 150 2.51 15.81 6.33
N MET A 151 2.31 14.53 6.68
CA MET A 151 2.78 13.95 7.94
C MET A 151 4.33 13.89 8.01
N PRO A 152 4.94 13.94 9.21
CA PRO A 152 6.40 14.04 9.39
C PRO A 152 7.24 13.00 8.64
N TYR A 153 6.81 11.74 8.59
CA TYR A 153 7.50 10.71 7.81
C TYR A 153 7.53 11.01 6.29
N ALA A 154 6.41 11.50 5.75
CA ALA A 154 6.35 11.90 4.34
C ALA A 154 7.24 13.13 4.07
N LEU A 155 7.33 14.04 5.05
CA LEU A 155 8.25 15.18 5.01
C LEU A 155 9.72 14.75 5.00
N ARG A 156 10.12 13.74 5.81
CA ARG A 156 11.48 13.15 5.76
C ARG A 156 11.80 12.57 4.39
N ARG A 157 10.86 11.85 3.77
CA ARG A 157 11.04 11.30 2.42
C ARG A 157 11.20 12.39 1.37
N LEU A 158 10.40 13.45 1.45
CA LEU A 158 10.51 14.61 0.56
C LEU A 158 11.88 15.30 0.76
N PHE A 159 12.30 15.49 2.01
CA PHE A 159 13.60 16.08 2.36
C PHE A 159 14.76 15.27 1.75
N VAL A 160 14.76 13.94 1.88
CA VAL A 160 15.76 13.06 1.25
C VAL A 160 15.72 13.13 -0.28
N THR A 161 14.52 13.19 -0.86
CA THR A 161 14.34 13.34 -2.32
C THR A 161 14.96 14.64 -2.80
N ILE A 162 14.75 15.75 -2.09
CA ILE A 162 15.35 17.05 -2.38
C ILE A 162 16.88 16.97 -2.28
N LEU A 163 17.43 16.34 -1.23
CA LEU A 163 18.88 16.14 -1.09
C LEU A 163 19.49 15.36 -2.26
N ILE A 164 18.80 14.33 -2.74
CA ILE A 164 19.31 13.46 -3.81
C ILE A 164 19.18 14.12 -5.19
N PHE A 165 18.04 14.74 -5.49
CA PHE A 165 17.70 15.15 -6.85
C PHE A 165 17.83 16.66 -7.12
N CYS A 166 17.75 17.49 -6.08
CA CYS A 166 17.77 18.95 -6.22
C CYS A 166 19.12 19.58 -5.87
N GLU A 167 20.05 18.84 -5.24
CA GLU A 167 21.37 19.31 -4.82
C GLU A 167 21.36 20.72 -4.18
N PRO A 168 20.60 20.90 -3.06
CA PRO A 168 20.44 22.22 -2.45
C PRO A 168 21.79 22.81 -2.00
N THR A 169 21.94 24.13 -2.17
CA THR A 169 23.18 24.84 -1.85
C THR A 169 23.42 25.06 -0.36
N ASP A 170 22.39 25.01 0.50
CA ASP A 170 22.51 25.19 1.96
C ASP A 170 21.65 24.16 2.71
N VAL A 171 22.18 22.94 2.83
CA VAL A 171 21.52 21.82 3.51
C VAL A 171 21.36 22.10 5.01
N ARG A 172 22.31 22.80 5.64
CA ARG A 172 22.29 23.09 7.07
C ARG A 172 21.16 24.03 7.44
N ALA A 173 20.91 25.07 6.62
CA ALA A 173 19.79 25.98 6.83
C ALA A 173 18.44 25.24 6.73
N LEU A 174 18.26 24.40 5.69
CA LEU A 174 17.04 23.59 5.52
C LEU A 174 16.84 22.62 6.69
N TRP A 175 17.91 21.97 7.15
CA TRP A 175 17.86 21.10 8.32
C TRP A 175 17.36 21.85 9.55
N ASN A 176 17.98 22.99 9.88
CA ASN A 176 17.62 23.77 11.08
C ASN A 176 16.17 24.28 11.03
N GLU A 177 15.70 24.69 9.86
CA GLU A 177 14.35 25.22 9.67
C GLU A 177 13.27 24.14 9.77
N PHE A 178 13.48 22.99 9.13
CA PHE A 178 12.46 21.94 9.06
C PHE A 178 12.62 20.83 10.10
N PHE A 179 13.63 20.90 10.97
CA PHE A 179 13.92 19.90 11.99
C PHE A 179 12.69 19.56 12.85
N THR A 180 12.05 20.57 13.43
CA THR A 180 10.92 20.41 14.35
C THR A 180 9.72 19.74 13.68
N HIS A 181 9.49 20.03 12.40
CA HIS A 181 8.40 19.43 11.62
C HIS A 181 8.70 17.98 11.23
N MET A 182 9.97 17.63 11.04
CA MET A 182 10.38 16.26 10.73
C MET A 182 10.38 15.33 11.93
N VAL A 183 10.28 15.83 13.17
CA VAL A 183 10.32 15.00 14.40
C VAL A 183 9.02 15.00 15.20
N GLU A 184 7.96 15.64 14.68
CA GLU A 184 6.70 15.86 15.41
C GLU A 184 5.96 14.56 15.80
N ASP A 185 6.12 13.49 15.03
CA ASP A 185 5.57 12.14 15.27
C ASP A 185 6.41 11.29 16.24
N TYR A 186 7.59 11.77 16.68
CA TYR A 186 8.37 11.05 17.69
C TYR A 186 7.76 11.22 19.07
N GLN A 187 7.39 10.09 19.71
CA GLN A 187 6.77 10.10 21.04
C GLN A 187 7.69 10.75 22.08
N THR A 188 7.28 11.91 22.58
CA THR A 188 7.96 12.63 23.65
C THR A 188 7.52 12.05 25.00
N THR A 189 8.27 11.09 25.53
CA THR A 189 8.20 10.83 26.98
C THR A 189 8.84 12.02 27.71
N ASN A 190 8.32 12.40 28.88
CA ASN A 190 8.58 13.68 29.58
C ASN A 190 10.04 13.98 30.03
N ASN A 191 11.09 13.46 29.39
CA ASN A 191 12.50 13.78 29.66
C ASN A 191 13.43 13.49 28.46
N VAL A 192 13.09 13.93 27.25
CA VAL A 192 13.96 13.76 26.07
C VAL A 192 14.88 14.97 25.90
N VAL A 193 16.19 14.74 25.96
CA VAL A 193 17.24 15.71 25.59
C VAL A 193 17.21 15.87 24.06
N GLU A 194 17.28 17.11 23.56
CA GLU A 194 17.26 17.47 22.12
C GLU A 194 18.18 16.59 21.24
N SER A 195 19.32 16.16 21.80
CA SER A 195 20.27 15.23 21.18
C SER A 195 19.68 13.88 20.77
N ASN A 196 18.66 13.36 21.47
CA ASN A 196 18.04 12.08 21.14
C ASN A 196 17.15 12.18 19.89
N LEU A 197 16.38 13.27 19.75
CA LEU A 197 15.55 13.52 18.56
C LEU A 197 16.42 13.72 17.32
N THR A 198 17.54 14.45 17.46
CA THR A 198 18.54 14.60 16.41
C THR A 198 19.05 13.23 15.95
N ASN A 199 19.43 12.35 16.87
CA ASN A 199 19.94 11.02 16.53
C ASN A 199 18.90 10.13 15.85
N MET A 200 17.64 10.18 16.29
CA MET A 200 16.54 9.43 15.66
C MET A 200 16.29 9.92 14.23
N LEU A 201 16.21 11.23 14.02
CA LEU A 201 16.00 11.79 12.69
C LEU A 201 17.15 11.48 11.75
N LEU A 202 18.40 11.63 12.21
CA LEU A 202 19.57 11.28 11.40
C LEU A 202 19.59 9.80 11.01
N LYS A 203 19.11 8.90 11.88
CA LYS A 203 19.00 7.48 11.56
C LYS A 203 17.98 7.23 10.45
N ASP A 204 16.77 7.79 10.58
CA ASP A 204 15.71 7.66 9.57
C ASP A 204 16.15 8.21 8.21
N LEU A 205 16.78 9.39 8.19
CA LEU A 205 17.31 9.98 6.96
C LEU A 205 18.43 9.13 6.36
N ASN A 206 19.32 8.56 7.18
CA ASN A 206 20.39 7.69 6.69
C ASN A 206 19.85 6.39 6.09
N GLU A 207 18.81 5.78 6.67
CA GLU A 207 18.12 4.63 6.09
C GLU A 207 17.52 4.94 4.71
N LEU A 208 16.83 6.08 4.60
CA LEU A 208 16.26 6.55 3.33
C LEU A 208 17.35 6.87 2.28
N LEU A 209 18.46 7.47 2.69
CA LEU A 209 19.61 7.75 1.80
C LEU A 209 20.30 6.47 1.33
N ASN A 210 20.43 5.45 2.20
CA ASN A 210 21.04 4.17 1.87
C ASN A 210 20.28 3.43 0.76
N LEU A 211 18.94 3.59 0.66
CA LEU A 211 18.14 3.03 -0.44
C LEU A 211 18.59 3.55 -1.82
N HIS A 212 19.20 4.74 -1.85
CA HIS A 212 19.73 5.38 -3.05
C HIS A 212 21.26 5.30 -3.16
N GLY A 213 21.91 4.49 -2.30
CA GLY A 213 23.37 4.31 -2.29
C GLY A 213 24.14 5.55 -1.82
N LYS A 214 23.48 6.47 -1.10
CA LYS A 214 24.08 7.67 -0.50
C LYS A 214 24.18 7.50 1.01
N LYS A 215 25.09 8.26 1.64
CA LYS A 215 25.27 8.29 3.10
C LYS A 215 24.97 9.67 3.64
N ILE A 216 24.63 9.76 4.92
CA ILE A 216 24.41 11.06 5.57
C ILE A 216 25.66 11.94 5.53
N ASP A 217 26.85 11.33 5.57
CA ASP A 217 28.15 12.00 5.49
C ASP A 217 28.41 12.64 4.10
N ASP A 218 27.60 12.33 3.09
CA ASP A 218 27.68 12.95 1.76
C ASP A 218 27.08 14.37 1.74
N TYR A 219 26.38 14.78 2.81
CA TYR A 219 25.65 16.05 2.92
C TYR A 219 26.08 16.83 4.17
N ASP A 220 25.88 18.15 4.17
CA ASP A 220 26.17 19.03 5.33
C ASP A 220 25.10 18.91 6.43
N LEU A 221 24.94 17.70 6.96
CA LEU A 221 24.07 17.36 8.07
C LEU A 221 24.89 17.12 9.35
N PRO A 222 24.28 17.15 10.55
CA PRO A 222 24.98 16.76 11.77
C PRO A 222 25.52 15.32 11.69
N SER A 223 26.74 15.10 12.15
CA SER A 223 27.38 13.77 12.11
C SER A 223 26.74 12.82 13.12
N LEU A 224 26.44 11.59 12.70
CA LEU A 224 26.05 10.51 13.61
C LEU A 224 27.18 10.25 14.63
N PRO A 225 26.88 10.14 15.94
CA PRO A 225 27.89 9.77 16.93
C PRO A 225 28.52 8.40 16.58
N PRO A 226 29.83 8.19 16.79
CA PRO A 226 30.54 6.98 16.37
C PRO A 226 30.06 5.66 17.02
N ASN A 227 29.08 5.70 17.92
CA ASN A 227 28.49 4.54 18.59
C ASN A 227 27.03 4.23 18.19
N THR A 228 26.45 4.91 17.19
CA THR A 228 25.06 4.63 16.74
C THR A 228 24.95 3.63 15.59
N ILE A 229 26.06 2.98 15.18
CA ILE A 229 25.96 1.70 14.46
C ILE A 229 25.62 0.62 15.49
N ASP A 230 24.44 0.70 16.07
CA ASP A 230 23.98 -0.33 16.97
C ASP A 230 23.31 -1.44 16.16
N ARG A 231 24.01 -2.57 16.07
CA ARG A 231 23.43 -3.88 15.76
C ARG A 231 22.47 -4.30 16.89
N GLY A 232 21.40 -3.54 17.12
CA GLY A 232 20.60 -3.74 18.32
C GLY A 232 19.30 -2.95 18.46
N ALA A 233 19.01 -1.96 17.61
CA ALA A 233 17.72 -1.26 17.69
C ALA A 233 16.59 -2.21 17.26
N VAL A 234 15.77 -2.65 18.22
CA VAL A 234 14.54 -3.41 17.98
C VAL A 234 13.67 -2.61 17.01
N PRO A 235 13.32 -3.16 15.82
CA PRO A 235 12.45 -2.49 14.86
C PRO A 235 11.16 -1.94 15.49
N SER A 236 10.67 -0.79 15.02
CA SER A 236 9.44 -0.16 15.54
C SER A 236 8.25 -1.11 15.49
N ILE A 237 8.13 -1.91 14.42
CA ILE A 237 7.08 -2.92 14.27
C ILE A 237 7.09 -3.99 15.39
N ILE A 238 8.25 -4.26 15.99
CA ILE A 238 8.36 -5.18 17.13
C ILE A 238 7.99 -4.46 18.43
N GLN A 239 8.37 -3.20 18.57
CA GLN A 239 7.98 -2.37 19.73
C GLN A 239 6.47 -2.15 19.77
N GLU A 240 5.85 -1.87 18.63
CA GLU A 240 4.39 -1.74 18.49
C GLU A 240 3.68 -3.00 18.97
N GLU A 241 4.16 -4.18 18.57
CA GLU A 241 3.55 -5.46 18.97
C GLU A 241 3.74 -5.81 20.45
N LEU A 242 4.84 -5.36 21.06
CA LEU A 242 5.09 -5.49 22.49
C LEU A 242 4.31 -4.46 23.32
N ALA A 243 3.94 -3.33 22.72
CA ALA A 243 3.19 -2.26 23.35
C ALA A 243 1.66 -2.47 23.31
N ILE A 244 1.19 -3.56 22.69
CA ILE A 244 -0.24 -3.86 22.62
C ILE A 244 -0.79 -4.09 24.02
N ASP A 245 -1.77 -3.26 24.40
CA ASP A 245 -2.45 -3.38 25.69
C ASP A 245 -3.12 -4.75 25.83
N ILE A 246 -2.99 -5.32 27.03
CA ILE A 246 -3.63 -6.58 27.38
C ILE A 246 -4.85 -6.25 28.23
N PRO A 247 -6.09 -6.44 27.73
CA PRO A 247 -7.28 -6.21 28.53
C PRO A 247 -7.27 -7.12 29.76
N ASN A 248 -7.52 -6.56 30.96
CA ASN A 248 -7.55 -7.34 32.20
C ASN A 248 -8.58 -8.50 32.13
N GLU A 249 -9.71 -8.26 31.47
CA GLU A 249 -10.74 -9.28 31.21
C GLU A 249 -10.18 -10.51 30.48
N ASP A 250 -9.27 -10.31 29.53
CA ASP A 250 -8.65 -11.40 28.76
C ASP A 250 -7.62 -12.18 29.60
N ILE A 251 -7.00 -11.57 30.61
CA ILE A 251 -6.09 -12.26 31.54
C ILE A 251 -6.89 -13.19 32.48
N GLU A 252 -7.99 -12.68 33.01
CA GLU A 252 -8.86 -13.43 33.93
C GLU A 252 -9.66 -14.53 33.21
N SER A 253 -9.81 -14.41 31.88
CA SER A 253 -10.57 -15.33 31.04
C SER A 253 -10.11 -16.80 31.09
N ILE A 254 -8.86 -17.08 31.48
CA ILE A 254 -8.33 -18.45 31.61
C ILE A 254 -9.22 -19.30 32.54
N ALA A 255 -9.68 -18.71 33.65
CA ALA A 255 -10.52 -19.40 34.62
C ALA A 255 -11.94 -19.68 34.10
N MET A 256 -12.36 -19.01 33.03
CA MET A 256 -13.70 -19.11 32.43
C MET A 256 -13.75 -20.03 31.21
N LEU A 257 -12.61 -20.60 30.78
CA LEU A 257 -12.57 -21.55 29.68
C LEU A 257 -13.37 -22.82 30.04
N ASN A 258 -14.19 -23.28 29.10
CA ASN A 258 -14.84 -24.58 29.23
C ASN A 258 -13.85 -25.74 29.01
N ASN A 259 -14.28 -26.98 29.21
CA ASN A 259 -13.39 -28.16 29.15
C ASN A 259 -12.67 -28.30 27.79
N ASP A 260 -13.39 -28.18 26.67
CA ASP A 260 -12.79 -28.32 25.33
C ASP A 260 -11.79 -27.17 25.04
N GLN A 261 -12.17 -25.94 25.42
CA GLN A 261 -11.31 -24.76 25.28
C GLN A 261 -10.05 -24.87 26.15
N MET A 262 -10.18 -25.36 27.38
CA MET A 262 -9.07 -25.58 28.32
C MET A 262 -8.11 -26.65 27.81
N ILE A 263 -8.62 -27.74 27.20
CA ILE A 263 -7.79 -28.76 26.55
C ILE A 263 -7.03 -28.15 25.37
N ALA A 264 -7.70 -27.36 24.54
CA ALA A 264 -7.08 -26.69 23.40
C ALA A 264 -6.00 -25.69 23.86
N PHE A 265 -6.33 -24.85 24.85
CA PHE A 265 -5.42 -23.89 25.46
C PHE A 265 -4.16 -24.56 26.00
N ASN A 266 -4.32 -25.57 26.87
CA ASN A 266 -3.17 -26.26 27.48
C ASN A 266 -2.32 -26.99 26.43
N THR A 267 -2.95 -27.59 25.42
CA THR A 267 -2.23 -28.28 24.34
C THR A 267 -1.35 -27.32 23.55
N ILE A 268 -1.90 -26.16 23.15
CA ILE A 268 -1.20 -25.16 22.37
C ILE A 268 -0.11 -24.48 23.22
N MET A 269 -0.46 -24.05 24.44
CA MET A 269 0.48 -23.38 25.35
C MET A 269 1.67 -24.27 25.70
N ASN A 270 1.47 -25.58 25.90
CA ASN A 270 2.56 -26.49 26.20
C ASN A 270 3.57 -26.56 25.04
N VAL A 271 3.11 -26.59 23.78
CA VAL A 271 3.99 -26.59 22.61
C VAL A 271 4.77 -25.27 22.50
N ILE A 272 4.11 -24.13 22.73
CA ILE A 272 4.76 -22.81 22.68
C ILE A 272 5.82 -22.68 23.78
N VAL A 273 5.48 -23.02 25.03
CA VAL A 273 6.39 -22.93 26.19
C VAL A 273 7.60 -23.84 26.04
N GLN A 274 7.42 -25.03 25.45
CA GLN A 274 8.51 -25.95 25.14
C GLN A 274 9.34 -25.51 23.93
N LYS A 275 8.98 -24.40 23.27
CA LYS A 275 9.62 -23.88 22.05
C LYS A 275 9.64 -24.91 20.92
N HIS A 276 8.59 -25.72 20.84
CA HIS A 276 8.36 -26.65 19.74
C HIS A 276 7.52 -25.99 18.65
N SER A 277 7.68 -26.46 17.42
CA SER A 277 6.80 -26.09 16.30
C SER A 277 5.51 -26.89 16.34
N GLY A 278 4.40 -26.34 15.84
CA GLY A 278 3.15 -27.07 15.77
C GLY A 278 2.12 -26.37 14.88
N VAL A 279 1.32 -27.16 14.17
CA VAL A 279 0.20 -26.68 13.36
C VAL A 279 -1.08 -27.18 13.99
N PHE A 280 -1.96 -26.27 14.36
CA PHE A 280 -3.23 -26.57 15.01
C PHE A 280 -4.40 -26.05 14.19
N PHE A 281 -5.51 -26.79 14.20
CA PHE A 281 -6.79 -26.31 13.71
C PHE A 281 -7.83 -26.40 14.82
N VAL A 282 -8.35 -25.26 15.26
CA VAL A 282 -9.45 -25.17 16.22
C VAL A 282 -10.76 -25.26 15.43
N ASP A 283 -11.33 -26.46 15.39
CA ASP A 283 -12.62 -26.76 14.81
C ASP A 283 -13.71 -26.46 15.83
N GLY A 284 -14.60 -25.52 15.51
CA GLY A 284 -15.69 -25.18 16.41
C GLY A 284 -16.82 -24.49 15.67
N PRO A 285 -18.06 -25.00 15.75
CA PRO A 285 -19.24 -24.32 15.22
C PRO A 285 -19.40 -22.88 15.71
N GLY A 286 -20.24 -22.11 15.01
CA GLY A 286 -20.61 -20.76 15.43
C GLY A 286 -21.07 -20.72 16.89
N GLY A 287 -20.49 -19.82 17.70
CA GLY A 287 -20.86 -19.66 19.11
C GLY A 287 -20.12 -20.55 20.11
N THR A 288 -19.14 -21.34 19.69
CA THR A 288 -18.31 -22.20 20.59
C THR A 288 -17.17 -21.47 21.31
N GLY A 289 -17.02 -20.16 21.10
CA GLY A 289 -16.01 -19.34 21.77
C GLY A 289 -14.59 -19.45 21.20
N LYS A 290 -14.42 -19.74 19.90
CA LYS A 290 -13.08 -19.73 19.25
C LYS A 290 -12.31 -18.43 19.48
N THR A 291 -12.96 -17.29 19.21
CA THR A 291 -12.36 -15.96 19.42
C THR A 291 -12.00 -15.71 20.89
N PHE A 292 -12.84 -16.18 21.82
CA PHE A 292 -12.55 -16.11 23.26
C PHE A 292 -11.27 -16.88 23.59
N LEU A 293 -11.14 -18.13 23.11
CA LEU A 293 -9.91 -18.92 23.26
C LEU A 293 -8.67 -18.22 22.67
N TYR A 294 -8.78 -17.62 21.48
CA TYR A 294 -7.65 -16.89 20.88
C TYR A 294 -7.24 -15.68 21.73
N ARG A 295 -8.20 -14.91 22.24
CA ARG A 295 -7.93 -13.77 23.13
C ARG A 295 -7.25 -14.20 24.41
N THR A 296 -7.73 -15.29 25.02
CA THR A 296 -7.09 -15.89 26.21
C THR A 296 -5.65 -16.35 25.94
N LEU A 297 -5.40 -17.00 24.79
CA LEU A 297 -4.05 -17.38 24.37
C LEU A 297 -3.14 -16.16 24.18
N MET A 298 -3.62 -15.14 23.46
CA MET A 298 -2.86 -13.92 23.22
C MET A 298 -2.53 -13.19 24.52
N ALA A 299 -3.50 -13.04 25.44
CA ALA A 299 -3.26 -12.41 26.73
C ALA A 299 -2.24 -13.18 27.59
N SER A 300 -2.32 -14.52 27.60
CA SER A 300 -1.37 -15.35 28.33
C SER A 300 0.06 -15.28 27.78
N LEU A 301 0.22 -15.14 26.46
CA LEU A 301 1.52 -15.04 25.80
C LEU A 301 2.11 -13.63 25.91
N ARG A 302 1.30 -12.60 25.65
CA ARG A 302 1.72 -11.20 25.75
C ARG A 302 2.10 -10.82 27.19
N SER A 303 1.42 -11.35 28.20
CA SER A 303 1.79 -11.13 29.61
C SER A 303 3.16 -11.73 29.99
N ARG A 304 3.71 -12.61 29.15
CA ARG A 304 5.07 -13.17 29.26
C ARG A 304 6.09 -12.44 28.38
N GLY A 305 5.69 -11.36 27.71
CA GLY A 305 6.51 -10.63 26.75
C GLY A 305 6.69 -11.36 25.41
N GLU A 306 5.83 -12.33 25.08
CA GLU A 306 5.88 -13.03 23.80
C GLU A 306 5.00 -12.34 22.75
N ILE A 307 5.47 -12.36 21.50
CA ILE A 307 4.76 -11.75 20.36
C ILE A 307 3.89 -12.80 19.69
N VAL A 308 2.61 -12.44 19.47
CA VAL A 308 1.64 -13.26 18.75
C VAL A 308 1.08 -12.46 17.58
N LEU A 309 1.24 -12.98 16.36
CA LEU A 309 0.70 -12.32 15.16
C LEU A 309 -0.75 -12.76 14.96
N ALA A 310 -1.69 -11.87 15.31
CA ALA A 310 -3.12 -12.10 15.14
C ALA A 310 -3.56 -11.77 13.71
N THR A 311 -4.09 -12.76 12.99
CA THR A 311 -4.59 -12.59 11.64
C THR A 311 -5.93 -13.28 11.41
N ALA A 312 -6.68 -12.79 10.42
CA ALA A 312 -7.90 -13.44 9.96
C ALA A 312 -8.06 -13.35 8.43
N SER A 313 -8.89 -14.22 7.86
CA SER A 313 -9.15 -14.22 6.41
C SER A 313 -9.92 -12.98 5.91
N SER A 314 -10.76 -12.37 6.75
CA SER A 314 -11.54 -11.16 6.43
C SER A 314 -11.25 -10.00 7.38
N GLY A 315 -11.50 -8.76 6.93
CA GLY A 315 -11.28 -7.56 7.75
C GLY A 315 -12.15 -7.54 9.02
N ILE A 316 -13.42 -7.92 8.89
CA ILE A 316 -14.38 -7.97 10.01
C ILE A 316 -13.98 -9.02 11.05
N ALA A 317 -13.47 -10.18 10.61
CA ALA A 317 -12.97 -11.18 11.54
C ALA A 317 -11.68 -10.69 12.25
N ALA A 318 -10.83 -9.95 11.53
CA ALA A 318 -9.60 -9.39 12.09
C ALA A 318 -9.88 -8.37 13.20
N THR A 319 -10.92 -7.54 13.09
CA THR A 319 -11.27 -6.54 14.12
C THR A 319 -11.73 -7.15 15.44
N LEU A 320 -12.08 -8.45 15.47
CA LEU A 320 -12.43 -9.15 16.70
C LEU A 320 -11.20 -9.59 17.52
N LEU A 321 -10.01 -9.55 16.91
CA LEU A 321 -8.74 -9.87 17.54
C LEU A 321 -8.02 -8.56 17.90
N PRO A 322 -7.41 -8.43 19.10
CA PRO A 322 -6.63 -7.25 19.47
C PRO A 322 -5.47 -7.00 18.50
N ASP A 323 -5.51 -5.85 17.82
CA ASP A 323 -4.64 -5.45 16.70
C ASP A 323 -4.58 -6.46 15.55
N GLY A 324 -5.67 -7.21 15.35
CA GLY A 324 -5.79 -8.15 14.26
C GLY A 324 -5.71 -7.48 12.90
N ARG A 325 -4.99 -8.11 11.98
CA ARG A 325 -4.92 -7.69 10.57
C ARG A 325 -5.39 -8.81 9.65
N THR A 326 -5.72 -8.50 8.41
CA THR A 326 -5.97 -9.57 7.44
C THR A 326 -4.68 -10.33 7.15
N THR A 327 -4.77 -11.65 6.94
CA THR A 327 -3.59 -12.48 6.65
C THR A 327 -2.85 -11.98 5.41
N HIS A 328 -3.59 -11.52 4.40
CA HIS A 328 -3.04 -10.92 3.18
C HIS A 328 -2.23 -9.65 3.47
N SER A 329 -2.73 -8.74 4.32
CA SER A 329 -2.02 -7.47 4.60
C SER A 329 -0.81 -7.67 5.50
N ARG A 330 -0.91 -8.57 6.50
CA ARG A 330 0.16 -8.89 7.45
C ARG A 330 1.32 -9.61 6.79
N PHE A 331 1.03 -10.61 5.96
CA PHE A 331 2.07 -11.44 5.33
C PHE A 331 2.31 -11.10 3.86
N LYS A 332 1.72 -10.04 3.33
CA LYS A 332 1.87 -9.63 1.91
C LYS A 332 1.61 -10.80 0.95
N ILE A 333 0.56 -11.57 1.22
CA ILE A 333 0.15 -12.69 0.35
C ILE A 333 -0.40 -12.09 -0.95
N PRO A 334 0.08 -12.51 -2.13
CA PRO A 334 -0.45 -12.04 -3.41
C PRO A 334 -1.95 -12.35 -3.55
N ILE A 335 -2.72 -11.40 -4.08
CA ILE A 335 -4.17 -11.60 -4.36
C ILE A 335 -4.34 -12.68 -5.43
N ASP A 336 -3.55 -12.60 -6.51
CA ASP A 336 -3.51 -13.63 -7.54
C ASP A 336 -2.53 -14.74 -7.15
N ILE A 337 -3.06 -15.71 -6.40
CA ILE A 337 -2.26 -16.80 -5.84
C ILE A 337 -2.14 -17.99 -6.81
N GLN A 338 -0.90 -18.44 -7.02
CA GLN A 338 -0.55 -19.63 -7.80
C GLN A 338 0.11 -20.68 -6.90
N PRO A 339 0.14 -21.97 -7.31
CA PRO A 339 0.73 -23.04 -6.49
C PRO A 339 2.19 -22.80 -6.10
N SER A 340 2.96 -22.05 -6.90
CA SER A 340 4.36 -21.70 -6.63
C SER A 340 4.55 -20.31 -6.02
N SER A 341 3.47 -19.59 -5.69
CA SER A 341 3.57 -18.23 -5.15
C SER A 341 4.29 -18.20 -3.79
N ILE A 342 4.91 -17.07 -3.49
CA ILE A 342 5.49 -16.75 -2.19
C ILE A 342 4.92 -15.40 -1.72
N CYS A 343 5.01 -15.14 -0.42
CA CYS A 343 4.68 -13.87 0.18
C CYS A 343 5.66 -12.78 -0.26
N GLY A 344 5.17 -11.55 -0.47
CA GLY A 344 5.98 -10.39 -0.80
C GLY A 344 6.77 -9.82 0.38
N ILE A 345 7.38 -10.68 1.21
CA ILE A 345 8.16 -10.30 2.39
C ILE A 345 9.63 -10.49 2.07
N GLU A 346 10.39 -9.41 2.07
CA GLU A 346 11.85 -9.49 1.92
C GLU A 346 12.52 -9.91 3.23
N LYS A 347 13.46 -10.86 3.13
CA LYS A 347 14.15 -11.49 4.27
C LYS A 347 14.85 -10.53 5.23
N GLN A 348 15.24 -9.34 4.74
CA GLN A 348 16.00 -8.33 5.50
C GLN A 348 15.13 -7.18 6.04
N LYS A 349 13.80 -7.21 5.83
CA LYS A 349 12.89 -6.17 6.32
C LYS A 349 12.44 -6.44 7.76
N ASP A 350 11.95 -5.41 8.42
CA ASP A 350 11.47 -5.46 9.81
C ASP A 350 10.35 -6.48 10.03
N LEU A 351 9.47 -6.66 9.05
CA LEU A 351 8.44 -7.69 9.10
C LEU A 351 9.03 -9.11 9.17
N ALA A 352 10.15 -9.38 8.48
CA ALA A 352 10.84 -10.66 8.58
C ALA A 352 11.46 -10.86 9.97
N ASN A 353 11.99 -9.79 10.58
CA ASN A 353 12.48 -9.83 11.97
C ASN A 353 11.34 -10.08 12.96
N LEU A 354 10.20 -9.40 12.79
CA LEU A 354 9.00 -9.62 13.58
C LEU A 354 8.55 -11.08 13.53
N ILE A 355 8.48 -11.65 12.33
CA ILE A 355 8.13 -13.06 12.13
C ILE A 355 9.12 -13.99 12.85
N ARG A 356 10.43 -13.69 12.80
CA ARG A 356 11.45 -14.48 13.50
C ARG A 356 11.28 -14.46 15.01
N VAL A 357 10.90 -13.34 15.60
CA VAL A 357 10.72 -13.23 17.06
C VAL A 357 9.32 -13.65 17.53
N ALA A 358 8.32 -13.71 16.65
CA ALA A 358 6.98 -14.16 16.99
C ALA A 358 6.97 -15.61 17.51
N ALA A 359 6.27 -15.84 18.62
CA ALA A 359 6.09 -17.14 19.24
C ALA A 359 5.00 -17.95 18.55
N ALA A 360 3.91 -17.29 18.15
CA ALA A 360 2.79 -17.92 17.48
C ALA A 360 2.14 -17.01 16.44
N ILE A 361 1.45 -17.63 15.49
CA ILE A 361 0.61 -16.99 14.47
C ILE A 361 -0.80 -17.54 14.63
N ILE A 362 -1.78 -16.66 14.79
CA ILE A 362 -3.20 -17.02 14.81
C ILE A 362 -3.81 -16.64 13.47
N TRP A 363 -4.55 -17.54 12.86
CA TRP A 363 -5.29 -17.33 11.61
C TRP A 363 -6.75 -17.74 11.80
N ASP A 364 -7.61 -16.76 12.06
CA ASP A 364 -9.06 -16.97 12.18
C ASP A 364 -9.78 -16.98 10.83
N GLU A 365 -10.88 -17.72 10.76
CA GLU A 365 -11.63 -18.02 9.54
C GLU A 365 -10.76 -18.59 8.40
N ALA A 366 -9.77 -19.41 8.74
CA ALA A 366 -8.87 -20.05 7.78
C ALA A 366 -9.58 -20.87 6.67
N PRO A 367 -10.71 -21.58 6.92
CA PRO A 367 -11.42 -22.34 5.89
C PRO A 367 -11.88 -21.51 4.67
N MET A 368 -12.08 -20.21 4.84
CA MET A 368 -12.49 -19.31 3.75
C MET A 368 -11.35 -19.02 2.74
N THR A 369 -10.11 -19.41 3.05
CA THR A 369 -8.94 -19.09 2.22
C THR A 369 -8.53 -20.25 1.32
N ASN A 370 -8.08 -19.92 0.10
CA ASN A 370 -7.49 -20.89 -0.81
C ASN A 370 -6.22 -21.51 -0.20
N LYS A 371 -6.07 -22.84 -0.28
CA LYS A 371 -4.90 -23.57 0.21
C LYS A 371 -3.57 -23.03 -0.30
N ASN A 372 -3.53 -22.47 -1.51
CA ASN A 372 -2.31 -21.91 -2.09
C ASN A 372 -1.79 -20.73 -1.25
N CYS A 373 -2.65 -19.98 -0.54
CA CYS A 373 -2.22 -18.92 0.38
C CYS A 373 -1.52 -19.50 1.61
N LEU A 374 -2.05 -20.61 2.15
CA LEU A 374 -1.44 -21.33 3.27
C LEU A 374 -0.06 -21.89 2.87
N GLU A 375 0.03 -22.49 1.68
CA GLU A 375 1.28 -23.05 1.16
C GLU A 375 2.31 -21.96 0.79
N ALA A 376 1.86 -20.81 0.29
CA ALA A 376 2.73 -19.66 0.05
C ALA A 376 3.29 -19.08 1.36
N LEU A 377 2.46 -19.01 2.41
CA LEU A 377 2.90 -18.60 3.73
C LEU A 377 3.96 -19.58 4.28
N ASP A 378 3.69 -20.88 4.23
CA ASP A 378 4.64 -21.92 4.65
C ASP A 378 6.02 -21.77 3.98
N ARG A 379 6.06 -21.75 2.64
CA ARG A 379 7.31 -21.56 1.88
C ARG A 379 8.07 -20.29 2.30
N SER A 380 7.34 -19.21 2.50
CA SER A 380 7.94 -17.91 2.85
C SER A 380 8.50 -17.91 4.27
N LEU A 381 7.79 -18.53 5.22
CA LEU A 381 8.26 -18.65 6.61
C LEU A 381 9.46 -19.60 6.72
N GLN A 382 9.50 -20.67 5.93
CA GLN A 382 10.67 -21.55 5.85
C GLN A 382 11.92 -20.81 5.41
N ASP A 383 11.83 -19.94 4.38
CA ASP A 383 12.96 -19.10 3.97
C ASP A 383 13.32 -18.03 5.03
N ILE A 384 12.33 -17.28 5.53
CA ILE A 384 12.54 -16.19 6.51
C ILE A 384 13.23 -16.72 7.76
N CYS A 385 12.77 -17.86 8.29
CA CYS A 385 13.31 -18.50 9.49
C CYS A 385 14.50 -19.42 9.19
N SER A 386 14.80 -19.70 7.92
CA SER A 386 15.83 -20.66 7.48
C SER A 386 15.67 -22.02 8.16
N ASN A 387 14.43 -22.51 8.20
CA ASN A 387 14.02 -23.76 8.84
C ASN A 387 13.01 -24.47 7.93
N ASN A 388 13.29 -25.71 7.54
CA ASN A 388 12.44 -26.48 6.62
C ASN A 388 11.24 -27.17 7.32
N ALA A 389 11.08 -27.01 8.63
CA ALA A 389 9.87 -27.46 9.32
C ALA A 389 8.66 -26.63 8.84
N PRO A 390 7.43 -27.18 8.90
CA PRO A 390 6.22 -26.45 8.54
C PRO A 390 6.19 -25.05 9.19
N PHE A 391 5.87 -24.05 8.36
CA PHE A 391 5.81 -22.64 8.70
C PHE A 391 7.10 -22.08 9.32
N GLY A 392 8.27 -22.59 8.90
CA GLY A 392 9.56 -22.15 9.44
C GLY A 392 9.79 -22.57 10.89
N GLY A 393 9.08 -23.61 11.35
CA GLY A 393 9.12 -24.08 12.74
C GLY A 393 8.32 -23.21 13.71
N LYS A 394 7.41 -22.36 13.21
CA LYS A 394 6.51 -21.56 14.04
C LYS A 394 5.32 -22.38 14.53
N VAL A 395 4.67 -21.86 15.57
CA VAL A 395 3.36 -22.37 16.00
C VAL A 395 2.28 -21.63 15.20
N LEU A 396 1.56 -22.35 14.35
CA LEU A 396 0.42 -21.83 13.60
C LEU A 396 -0.87 -22.37 14.21
N ILE A 397 -1.77 -21.47 14.59
CA ILE A 397 -3.08 -21.77 15.14
C ILE A 397 -4.11 -21.26 14.14
N MET A 398 -4.62 -22.17 13.31
CA MET A 398 -5.75 -21.89 12.44
C MET A 398 -7.04 -22.16 13.19
N GLY A 399 -8.13 -21.52 12.79
CA GLY A 399 -9.44 -22.07 13.08
C GLY A 399 -10.54 -21.44 12.27
N GLY A 400 -11.75 -21.92 12.52
CA GLY A 400 -12.91 -21.64 11.72
C GLY A 400 -13.91 -22.78 11.83
N ASP A 401 -14.83 -22.85 10.88
CA ASP A 401 -15.83 -23.91 10.79
C ASP A 401 -16.04 -24.27 9.31
N PHE A 402 -15.75 -25.53 8.94
CA PHE A 402 -15.92 -25.99 7.56
C PHE A 402 -17.37 -26.10 7.11
N ARG A 403 -18.33 -25.96 8.03
CA ARG A 403 -19.76 -25.84 7.72
C ARG A 403 -20.14 -24.47 7.16
N GLN A 404 -19.22 -23.50 7.24
CA GLN A 404 -19.42 -22.16 6.70
C GLN A 404 -18.97 -22.07 5.24
N VAL A 405 -18.53 -20.88 4.81
CA VAL A 405 -18.24 -20.56 3.42
C VAL A 405 -16.88 -21.15 3.01
N LEU A 406 -16.88 -21.91 1.91
CA LEU A 406 -15.67 -22.42 1.26
C LEU A 406 -14.90 -21.30 0.54
N PRO A 407 -13.63 -21.54 0.14
CA PRO A 407 -12.86 -20.55 -0.60
C PRO A 407 -13.55 -20.12 -1.90
N VAL A 408 -13.55 -18.82 -2.15
CA VAL A 408 -14.17 -18.25 -3.35
C VAL A 408 -13.31 -18.57 -4.57
N VAL A 409 -13.83 -19.41 -5.46
CA VAL A 409 -13.23 -19.69 -6.78
C VAL A 409 -14.13 -19.09 -7.85
N ARG A 410 -13.71 -17.95 -8.43
CA ARG A 410 -14.50 -17.24 -9.45
C ARG A 410 -14.79 -18.15 -10.64
N LYS A 411 -16.07 -18.31 -10.99
CA LYS A 411 -16.54 -19.20 -12.07
C LYS A 411 -16.07 -20.66 -11.91
N GLY A 412 -15.74 -21.06 -10.69
CA GLY A 412 -15.24 -22.39 -10.37
C GLY A 412 -16.35 -23.43 -10.30
N THR A 413 -16.03 -24.66 -10.67
CA THR A 413 -16.86 -25.84 -10.41
C THR A 413 -16.77 -26.27 -8.93
N LYS A 414 -17.73 -27.06 -8.46
CA LYS A 414 -17.69 -27.67 -7.12
C LYS A 414 -16.37 -28.39 -6.84
N ALA A 415 -15.84 -29.13 -7.83
CA ALA A 415 -14.57 -29.83 -7.71
C ALA A 415 -13.38 -28.86 -7.52
N GLN A 416 -13.39 -27.71 -8.21
CA GLN A 416 -12.36 -26.69 -8.06
C GLN A 416 -12.45 -25.96 -6.71
N MET A 417 -13.66 -25.75 -6.18
CA MET A 417 -13.82 -25.20 -4.82
C MET A 417 -13.29 -26.17 -3.76
N ILE A 418 -13.63 -27.45 -3.86
CA ILE A 418 -13.12 -28.49 -2.94
C ILE A 418 -11.59 -28.58 -3.04
N SER A 419 -11.03 -28.58 -4.25
CA SER A 419 -9.57 -28.67 -4.43
C SER A 419 -8.81 -27.45 -3.90
N ALA A 420 -9.47 -26.29 -3.80
CA ALA A 420 -8.94 -25.08 -3.21
C ALA A 420 -9.02 -25.04 -1.66
N CYS A 421 -9.75 -25.95 -1.02
CA CYS A 421 -9.88 -25.98 0.44
C CYS A 421 -8.55 -26.34 1.13
N ILE A 422 -8.29 -25.75 2.30
CA ILE A 422 -7.06 -25.98 3.07
C ILE A 422 -6.85 -27.45 3.48
N VAL A 423 -7.93 -28.23 3.62
CA VAL A 423 -7.87 -29.68 3.88
C VAL A 423 -7.25 -30.49 2.74
N GLN A 424 -7.21 -29.91 1.53
CA GLN A 424 -6.55 -30.50 0.35
C GLN A 424 -5.10 -30.04 0.20
N SER A 425 -4.54 -29.34 1.19
CA SER A 425 -3.12 -29.01 1.25
C SER A 425 -2.33 -30.19 1.82
N HIS A 426 -1.11 -30.36 1.32
CA HIS A 426 -0.15 -31.30 1.91
C HIS A 426 0.19 -30.96 3.38
N LEU A 427 0.06 -29.68 3.76
CA LEU A 427 0.29 -29.20 5.12
C LEU A 427 -0.77 -29.71 6.12
N TRP A 428 -1.95 -30.10 5.64
CA TRP A 428 -3.03 -30.60 6.51
C TRP A 428 -2.63 -31.87 7.28
N ASN A 429 -1.76 -32.69 6.72
CA ASN A 429 -1.23 -33.89 7.37
C ASN A 429 -0.41 -33.59 8.64
N HIS A 430 0.09 -32.35 8.78
CA HIS A 430 0.83 -31.89 9.95
C HIS A 430 -0.06 -31.18 10.98
N THR A 431 -1.35 -31.02 10.69
CA THR A 431 -2.29 -30.26 11.49
C THR A 431 -2.94 -31.13 12.58
N LYS A 432 -2.80 -30.72 13.84
CA LYS A 432 -3.54 -31.31 14.96
C LYS A 432 -4.88 -30.59 15.12
N ILE A 433 -5.98 -31.35 15.02
CA ILE A 433 -7.34 -30.82 15.16
C ILE A 433 -7.75 -30.80 16.63
N LEU A 434 -8.30 -29.67 17.08
CA LEU A 434 -8.83 -29.43 18.43
C LEU A 434 -10.30 -29.05 18.28
N HIS A 435 -11.21 -29.85 18.83
CA HIS A 435 -12.65 -29.64 18.66
C HIS A 435 -13.24 -28.88 19.85
N LEU A 436 -13.95 -27.79 19.58
CA LEU A 436 -14.81 -27.09 20.53
C LEU A 436 -16.27 -27.44 20.24
N ARG A 437 -16.90 -28.22 21.12
CA ARG A 437 -18.26 -28.74 20.88
C ARG A 437 -19.34 -27.97 21.61
N GLN A 438 -19.02 -27.38 22.76
CA GLN A 438 -20.00 -26.69 23.59
C GLN A 438 -20.35 -25.32 22.99
N ASN A 439 -21.61 -25.14 22.60
CA ASN A 439 -22.13 -23.83 22.20
C ASN A 439 -22.30 -22.93 23.44
N MET A 440 -21.73 -21.73 23.39
CA MET A 440 -21.78 -20.75 24.49
C MET A 440 -22.65 -19.53 24.16
N ARG A 441 -23.08 -19.38 22.89
CA ARG A 441 -23.89 -18.23 22.43
C ARG A 441 -25.38 -18.49 22.59
N SER A 442 -25.83 -19.71 22.31
CA SER A 442 -27.24 -20.11 22.31
C SER A 442 -27.58 -21.04 23.48
N LEU A 443 -27.06 -20.73 24.67
CA LEU A 443 -27.28 -21.57 25.87
C LEU A 443 -28.76 -21.70 26.27
N HIS A 444 -29.56 -20.68 25.97
CA HIS A 444 -30.97 -20.62 26.32
C HIS A 444 -31.92 -21.07 25.19
N ASP A 445 -31.38 -21.47 24.04
CA ASP A 445 -32.13 -21.92 22.87
C ASP A 445 -31.46 -23.15 22.24
N GLN A 446 -31.56 -24.26 22.98
CA GLN A 446 -30.92 -25.52 22.61
C GLN A 446 -31.55 -26.12 21.35
N GLU A 447 -32.87 -26.00 21.16
CA GLU A 447 -33.55 -26.53 19.98
C GLU A 447 -33.05 -25.85 18.69
N PHE A 448 -32.90 -24.52 18.71
CA PHE A 448 -32.34 -23.78 17.58
C PHE A 448 -30.86 -24.11 17.36
N ALA A 449 -30.07 -24.22 18.44
CA ALA A 449 -28.65 -24.58 18.33
C ALA A 449 -28.46 -25.97 17.70
N GLU A 450 -29.24 -26.96 18.11
CA GLU A 450 -29.21 -28.31 17.54
C GLU A 450 -29.69 -28.32 16.08
N PHE A 451 -30.72 -27.53 15.75
CA PHE A 451 -31.17 -27.35 14.37
C PHE A 451 -30.04 -26.80 13.48
N LEU A 452 -29.33 -25.76 13.91
CA LEU A 452 -28.20 -25.19 13.16
C LEU A 452 -27.07 -26.21 12.94
N ILE A 453 -26.78 -27.05 13.94
CA ILE A 453 -25.78 -28.12 13.80
C ILE A 453 -26.25 -29.15 12.75
N ARG A 454 -27.52 -29.58 12.79
CA ARG A 454 -28.06 -30.53 11.80
C ARG A 454 -28.03 -29.98 10.38
N ILE A 455 -28.32 -28.69 10.21
CA ILE A 455 -28.18 -27.99 8.92
C ILE A 455 -26.72 -28.02 8.46
N GLY A 456 -25.79 -27.60 9.32
CA GLY A 456 -24.38 -27.51 8.99
C GLY A 456 -23.71 -28.86 8.69
N ASP A 457 -24.12 -29.92 9.40
CA ASP A 457 -23.65 -31.30 9.14
C ASP A 457 -24.35 -31.96 7.94
N GLY A 458 -25.36 -31.30 7.35
CA GLY A 458 -26.11 -31.82 6.19
C GLY A 458 -26.99 -33.03 6.52
N VAL A 459 -27.44 -33.15 7.77
CA VAL A 459 -28.29 -34.27 8.25
C VAL A 459 -29.76 -33.86 8.41
N GLU A 460 -30.08 -32.57 8.34
CA GLU A 460 -31.46 -32.09 8.38
C GLU A 460 -32.24 -32.56 7.13
N PRO A 461 -33.49 -33.05 7.28
CA PRO A 461 -34.26 -33.56 6.15
C PRO A 461 -34.45 -32.53 5.03
N THR A 462 -34.07 -32.90 3.82
CA THR A 462 -34.23 -32.09 2.62
C THR A 462 -35.45 -32.49 1.80
N LYS A 463 -35.98 -31.53 1.06
CA LYS A 463 -36.93 -31.68 -0.05
C LYS A 463 -36.17 -31.81 -1.37
N PRO A 464 -36.85 -32.02 -2.53
CA PRO A 464 -36.19 -31.94 -3.83
C PRO A 464 -35.32 -30.68 -3.97
N ASP A 465 -34.22 -30.80 -4.71
CA ASP A 465 -33.20 -29.75 -4.90
C ASP A 465 -32.44 -29.35 -3.63
N ASP A 466 -32.23 -30.30 -2.69
CA ASP A 466 -31.48 -30.11 -1.43
C ASP A 466 -32.04 -28.98 -0.54
N MET A 467 -33.32 -28.63 -0.71
CA MET A 467 -33.95 -27.54 0.03
C MET A 467 -34.38 -27.97 1.44
N VAL A 468 -34.06 -27.17 2.45
CA VAL A 468 -34.54 -27.40 3.82
C VAL A 468 -35.79 -26.57 4.11
N ARG A 469 -36.77 -27.18 4.78
CA ARG A 469 -37.97 -26.46 5.24
C ARG A 469 -37.67 -25.75 6.56
N LEU A 470 -37.67 -24.43 6.56
CA LEU A 470 -37.56 -23.65 7.79
C LEU A 470 -38.81 -23.82 8.69
N PRO A 471 -38.64 -23.90 10.02
CA PRO A 471 -39.75 -23.83 10.97
C PRO A 471 -40.58 -22.56 10.79
N LEU A 472 -41.91 -22.68 10.88
CA LEU A 472 -42.83 -21.55 10.63
C LEU A 472 -42.64 -20.37 11.60
N HIS A 473 -42.14 -20.62 12.81
CA HIS A 473 -41.92 -19.59 13.82
C HIS A 473 -40.67 -18.74 13.56
N ILE A 474 -39.79 -19.14 12.63
CA ILE A 474 -38.61 -18.35 12.21
C ILE A 474 -38.67 -17.94 10.73
N ALA A 475 -39.85 -18.03 10.10
CA ALA A 475 -40.02 -17.75 8.67
C ALA A 475 -41.15 -16.75 8.44
N ILE A 476 -40.89 -15.74 7.62
CA ILE A 476 -41.92 -14.85 7.07
C ILE A 476 -42.33 -15.42 5.71
N PRO A 477 -43.61 -15.80 5.49
CA PRO A 477 -44.07 -16.28 4.20
C PRO A 477 -43.88 -15.25 3.09
N TRP A 478 -43.48 -15.73 1.91
CA TRP A 478 -43.40 -14.90 0.72
C TRP A 478 -44.79 -14.75 0.09
N GLU A 479 -45.33 -13.54 0.11
CA GLU A 479 -46.61 -13.15 -0.48
C GLU A 479 -46.44 -12.11 -1.61
N GLY A 480 -45.19 -11.74 -1.91
CA GLY A 480 -44.81 -10.73 -2.90
C GLY A 480 -43.85 -9.69 -2.32
N GLU A 481 -43.57 -8.62 -3.06
CA GLU A 481 -42.65 -7.55 -2.65
C GLU A 481 -42.99 -6.92 -1.29
N HIS A 482 -44.27 -6.90 -0.90
CA HIS A 482 -44.69 -6.41 0.41
C HIS A 482 -44.08 -7.23 1.58
N SER A 483 -43.79 -8.52 1.38
CA SER A 483 -43.09 -9.34 2.39
C SER A 483 -41.72 -8.77 2.78
N ILE A 484 -41.06 -8.03 1.88
CA ILE A 484 -39.79 -7.36 2.18
C ILE A 484 -40.01 -6.23 3.18
N GLN A 485 -41.07 -5.43 3.01
CA GLN A 485 -41.42 -4.37 3.95
C GLN A 485 -41.80 -4.95 5.32
N VAL A 486 -42.54 -6.08 5.33
CA VAL A 486 -42.87 -6.80 6.57
C VAL A 486 -41.60 -7.28 7.28
N LEU A 487 -40.62 -7.81 6.54
CA LEU A 487 -39.32 -8.20 7.11
C LEU A 487 -38.58 -6.99 7.72
N ILE A 488 -38.50 -5.88 6.99
CA ILE A 488 -37.84 -4.65 7.48
C ILE A 488 -38.52 -4.16 8.76
N GLN A 489 -39.85 -4.07 8.79
CA GLN A 489 -40.60 -3.64 9.97
C GLN A 489 -40.46 -4.60 11.15
N HIS A 490 -40.36 -5.91 10.88
CA HIS A 490 -40.16 -6.91 11.93
C HIS A 490 -38.78 -6.77 12.60
N ILE A 491 -37.73 -6.52 11.83
CA ILE A 491 -36.36 -6.38 12.34
C ILE A 491 -36.12 -4.97 12.91
N PHE A 492 -36.62 -3.94 12.22
CA PHE A 492 -36.47 -2.52 12.56
C PHE A 492 -37.84 -1.86 12.83
N PRO A 493 -38.52 -2.20 13.93
CA PRO A 493 -39.78 -1.56 14.30
C PRO A 493 -39.59 -0.08 14.67
N ASP A 494 -40.45 0.80 14.15
CA ASP A 494 -40.41 2.25 14.40
C ASP A 494 -39.05 2.90 14.10
N LEU A 495 -38.45 2.55 12.95
CA LEU A 495 -37.14 3.03 12.52
C LEU A 495 -37.04 4.57 12.50
N GLU A 496 -38.12 5.26 12.16
CA GLU A 496 -38.19 6.74 12.16
C GLU A 496 -37.94 7.35 13.55
N LEU A 497 -38.40 6.67 14.60
CA LEU A 497 -38.24 7.12 16.00
C LEU A 497 -36.85 6.78 16.54
N HIS A 498 -36.28 5.67 16.08
CA HIS A 498 -35.00 5.14 16.57
C HIS A 498 -33.81 5.42 15.63
N GLY A 499 -33.99 6.24 14.60
CA GLY A 499 -32.96 6.56 13.59
C GLY A 499 -31.67 7.14 14.17
N TRP A 500 -31.72 7.65 15.40
CA TRP A 500 -30.59 8.23 16.14
C TRP A 500 -30.14 7.39 17.34
N ASP A 501 -30.75 6.23 17.58
CA ASP A 501 -30.45 5.35 18.71
C ASP A 501 -29.41 4.30 18.31
N ALA A 502 -28.15 4.57 18.64
CA ALA A 502 -27.04 3.66 18.35
C ALA A 502 -27.21 2.28 18.99
N PRO A 503 -27.54 2.14 20.30
CA PRO A 503 -27.88 0.85 20.91
C PRO A 503 -28.96 0.07 20.16
N TYR A 504 -30.04 0.73 19.74
CA TYR A 504 -31.11 0.11 18.95
C TYR A 504 -30.58 -0.45 17.63
N MET A 505 -29.76 0.33 16.92
CA MET A 505 -29.20 -0.07 15.64
C MET A 505 -28.25 -1.25 15.80
N VAL A 506 -27.31 -1.21 16.75
CA VAL A 506 -26.24 -2.20 16.91
C VAL A 506 -26.76 -3.63 17.04
N GLN A 507 -27.92 -3.82 17.66
CA GLN A 507 -28.50 -5.14 17.93
C GLN A 507 -29.21 -5.78 16.73
N ARG A 508 -29.33 -5.08 15.60
CA ARG A 508 -30.14 -5.50 14.43
C ARG A 508 -29.30 -5.59 13.16
N ALA A 509 -29.63 -6.55 12.31
CA ALA A 509 -29.03 -6.76 10.99
C ALA A 509 -29.97 -7.56 10.09
N ILE A 510 -29.90 -7.31 8.78
CA ILE A 510 -30.51 -8.16 7.75
C ILE A 510 -29.36 -8.69 6.89
N LEU A 511 -29.34 -9.99 6.63
CA LEU A 511 -28.32 -10.64 5.80
C LEU A 511 -28.98 -11.17 4.54
N THR A 512 -28.37 -10.93 3.38
CA THR A 512 -28.83 -11.48 2.10
C THR A 512 -27.68 -12.21 1.37
N PRO A 513 -27.99 -13.12 0.44
CA PRO A 513 -26.96 -13.89 -0.26
C PRO A 513 -26.14 -13.08 -1.26
N THR A 514 -26.67 -11.96 -1.77
CA THR A 514 -26.05 -11.19 -2.86
C THR A 514 -25.94 -9.71 -2.50
N ASN A 515 -24.85 -9.08 -2.96
CA ASN A 515 -24.64 -7.65 -2.75
C ASN A 515 -25.73 -6.79 -3.44
N ASP A 516 -26.31 -7.28 -4.54
CA ASP A 516 -27.39 -6.56 -5.23
C ASP A 516 -28.64 -6.48 -4.34
N ASP A 517 -28.96 -7.55 -3.61
CA ASP A 517 -30.10 -7.55 -2.69
C ASP A 517 -29.79 -6.79 -1.40
N VAL A 518 -28.55 -6.87 -0.88
CA VAL A 518 -28.07 -5.96 0.20
C VAL A 518 -28.32 -4.52 -0.22
N GLN A 519 -27.92 -4.15 -1.44
CA GLN A 519 -28.04 -2.78 -1.92
C GLN A 519 -29.49 -2.32 -2.00
N LYS A 520 -30.39 -3.14 -2.55
CA LYS A 520 -31.83 -2.81 -2.63
C LYS A 520 -32.43 -2.59 -1.25
N LEU A 521 -32.14 -3.47 -0.29
CA LEU A 521 -32.64 -3.35 1.08
C LEU A 521 -32.08 -2.12 1.78
N ASN A 522 -30.79 -1.86 1.63
CA ASN A 522 -30.16 -0.69 2.22
C ASN A 522 -30.74 0.61 1.63
N ASP A 523 -31.00 0.67 0.32
CA ASP A 523 -31.69 1.81 -0.30
C ASP A 523 -33.09 2.00 0.34
N MET A 524 -33.89 0.93 0.46
CA MET A 524 -35.23 0.98 1.10
C MET A 524 -35.21 1.39 2.57
N ILE A 525 -34.18 1.01 3.32
CA ILE A 525 -34.03 1.32 4.75
C ILE A 525 -33.54 2.76 4.92
N ILE A 526 -32.57 3.21 4.12
CA ILE A 526 -32.03 4.58 4.15
C ILE A 526 -33.13 5.60 3.87
N ASP A 527 -34.07 5.29 2.97
CA ASP A 527 -35.22 6.15 2.67
C ASP A 527 -36.12 6.40 3.89
N GLN A 528 -36.16 5.47 4.84
CA GLN A 528 -36.96 5.57 6.08
C GLN A 528 -36.24 6.32 7.21
N PHE A 529 -34.95 6.61 7.07
CA PHE A 529 -34.22 7.36 8.10
C PHE A 529 -34.62 8.83 8.14
N PRO A 530 -34.85 9.41 9.34
CA PRO A 530 -35.02 10.85 9.50
C PRO A 530 -33.71 11.58 9.17
N GLY A 531 -33.79 12.72 8.47
CA GLY A 531 -32.64 13.57 8.16
C GLY A 531 -32.50 13.92 6.67
N GLU A 532 -31.56 14.83 6.38
CA GLU A 532 -31.24 15.25 5.01
C GLU A 532 -30.30 14.25 4.31
N GLU A 533 -30.50 14.10 3.00
CA GLU A 533 -29.71 13.22 2.15
C GLU A 533 -28.48 13.94 1.61
N HIS A 534 -27.29 13.38 1.83
CA HIS A 534 -26.04 13.89 1.25
C HIS A 534 -25.50 12.90 0.22
N ASN A 535 -24.95 13.40 -0.88
CA ASN A 535 -24.41 12.58 -1.96
C ASN A 535 -22.89 12.69 -2.01
N LEU A 536 -22.19 11.57 -1.83
CA LEU A 536 -20.73 11.52 -1.91
C LEU A 536 -20.32 10.81 -3.20
N LEU A 537 -19.73 11.56 -4.11
CA LEU A 537 -19.32 11.07 -5.43
C LEU A 537 -17.88 10.55 -5.37
N SER A 538 -17.64 9.36 -5.93
CA SER A 538 -16.29 8.86 -6.17
C SER A 538 -15.69 9.48 -7.43
N PHE A 539 -14.38 9.68 -7.43
CA PHE A 539 -13.60 10.05 -8.61
C PHE A 539 -12.63 8.91 -8.93
N ASP A 540 -12.79 8.31 -10.11
CA ASP A 540 -11.94 7.24 -10.61
C ASP A 540 -11.02 7.79 -11.70
N GLU A 541 -9.70 7.66 -11.53
CA GLU A 541 -8.69 8.08 -12.51
C GLU A 541 -7.64 6.95 -12.69
N VAL A 542 -7.14 6.78 -13.91
CA VAL A 542 -6.04 5.85 -14.19
C VAL A 542 -4.71 6.59 -14.13
N GLU A 543 -3.86 6.17 -13.21
CA GLU A 543 -2.51 6.72 -13.09
C GLU A 543 -1.71 6.49 -14.39
N GLY A 544 -1.41 7.57 -15.11
CA GLY A 544 -0.64 7.54 -16.36
C GLY A 544 -1.44 7.61 -17.66
N ASP A 545 -2.78 7.72 -17.63
CA ASP A 545 -3.59 7.89 -18.85
C ASP A 545 -3.72 9.34 -19.33
N ASN A 546 -2.59 9.96 -19.70
CA ASN A 546 -2.54 11.35 -20.17
C ASN A 546 -3.29 11.61 -21.50
N HIS A 547 -3.90 10.59 -22.12
CA HIS A 547 -4.54 10.68 -23.44
C HIS A 547 -5.98 10.14 -23.47
N ASN A 548 -6.61 9.85 -22.32
CA ASN A 548 -7.93 9.22 -22.23
C ASN A 548 -8.06 7.97 -23.12
N LEU A 549 -7.04 7.11 -23.08
CA LEU A 549 -7.00 5.86 -23.84
C LEU A 549 -8.03 4.85 -23.30
N TYR A 550 -8.42 4.96 -22.04
CA TYR A 550 -9.42 4.11 -21.41
C TYR A 550 -10.76 4.83 -21.28
N GLN A 551 -11.78 4.32 -21.96
CA GLN A 551 -13.14 4.83 -21.83
C GLN A 551 -13.69 4.55 -20.43
N GLN A 552 -14.53 5.46 -19.92
CA GLN A 552 -15.11 5.33 -18.58
C GLN A 552 -15.88 4.02 -18.39
N GLU A 553 -16.51 3.50 -19.43
CA GLU A 553 -17.17 2.19 -19.44
C GLU A 553 -16.20 1.02 -19.20
N PHE A 554 -14.97 1.12 -19.72
CA PHE A 554 -13.91 0.12 -19.47
C PHE A 554 -13.38 0.23 -18.04
N LEU A 555 -13.19 1.44 -17.51
CA LEU A 555 -12.84 1.66 -16.09
C LEU A 555 -13.91 1.09 -15.16
N ASN A 556 -15.19 1.27 -15.52
CA ASN A 556 -16.31 0.71 -14.77
C ASN A 556 -16.34 -0.82 -14.80
N SER A 557 -15.87 -1.44 -15.89
CA SER A 557 -15.76 -2.89 -15.99
C SER A 557 -14.63 -3.50 -15.13
N ILE A 558 -13.58 -2.72 -14.83
CA ILE A 558 -12.46 -3.14 -13.97
C ILE A 558 -12.86 -3.04 -12.48
N ALA A 559 -13.61 -2.01 -12.10
CA ALA A 559 -14.05 -1.79 -10.73
C ALA A 559 -15.11 -2.80 -10.23
N GLN A 560 -15.94 -3.37 -11.12
CA GLN A 560 -16.82 -4.50 -10.77
C GLN A 560 -16.04 -5.75 -10.32
N VAL A 561 -14.75 -5.84 -10.64
CA VAL A 561 -13.91 -6.99 -10.38
C VAL A 561 -13.03 -6.73 -9.14
N GLY A 562 -13.65 -6.68 -7.96
CA GLY A 562 -12.95 -6.84 -6.69
C GLY A 562 -12.68 -5.59 -5.85
N HIS A 563 -13.22 -4.43 -6.20
CA HIS A 563 -13.24 -3.26 -5.31
C HIS A 563 -14.63 -3.09 -4.68
N ILE A 564 -14.69 -3.04 -3.35
CA ILE A 564 -15.92 -2.96 -2.54
C ILE A 564 -16.51 -1.53 -2.52
N SER A 565 -15.98 -0.61 -3.35
CA SER A 565 -16.53 0.74 -3.48
C SER A 565 -17.61 0.73 -4.56
N PRO A 566 -18.88 1.08 -4.24
CA PRO A 566 -19.91 1.20 -5.27
C PRO A 566 -19.56 2.36 -6.21
N GLN A 567 -19.60 2.09 -7.52
CA GLN A 567 -19.42 3.09 -8.58
C GLN A 567 -20.68 3.88 -8.93
N CYS A 568 -21.83 3.56 -8.33
CA CYS A 568 -23.01 4.39 -8.54
C CYS A 568 -22.88 5.68 -7.71
N PRO A 569 -23.22 6.86 -8.27
CA PRO A 569 -23.41 8.06 -7.48
C PRO A 569 -24.48 7.71 -6.46
N LYS A 570 -24.11 7.60 -5.18
CA LYS A 570 -25.07 7.22 -4.15
C LYS A 570 -25.01 8.13 -2.95
N PRO A 571 -26.17 8.38 -2.35
CA PRO A 571 -26.28 9.16 -1.16
C PRO A 571 -25.61 8.44 0.01
N LYS A 572 -24.64 9.10 0.63
CA LYS A 572 -24.38 8.84 2.04
C LYS A 572 -25.20 9.86 2.81
N LYS A 573 -26.31 9.47 3.41
CA LYS A 573 -26.87 10.24 4.54
C LYS A 573 -25.78 10.31 5.61
N GLU A 574 -25.05 11.41 5.65
CA GLU A 574 -24.17 11.72 6.76
C GLU A 574 -25.05 12.16 7.94
N ASN A 575 -25.77 11.20 8.51
CA ASN A 575 -26.42 11.41 9.80
C ASN A 575 -25.29 11.47 10.81
N GLN A 576 -25.06 12.66 11.39
CA GLN A 576 -24.01 12.93 12.38
C GLN A 576 -24.07 12.03 13.65
N SER A 577 -24.91 10.99 13.72
CA SER A 577 -24.94 10.07 14.88
C SER A 577 -25.63 8.69 14.71
N GLY A 578 -26.24 8.32 13.57
CA GLY A 578 -27.15 7.14 13.52
C GLY A 578 -26.79 5.95 12.59
N GLY A 579 -26.02 6.16 11.52
CA GLY A 579 -25.77 5.13 10.50
C GLY A 579 -24.65 4.14 10.87
N LYS A 580 -24.87 2.83 10.65
CA LYS A 580 -23.80 1.82 10.76
C LYS A 580 -22.91 1.82 9.52
N VAL A 581 -21.64 2.14 9.67
CA VAL A 581 -20.71 2.17 8.53
C VAL A 581 -19.48 1.33 8.80
N PHE A 582 -19.11 0.47 7.84
CA PHE A 582 -17.89 -0.32 7.90
C PHE A 582 -16.76 0.34 7.12
N ALA A 583 -15.55 0.37 7.69
CA ALA A 583 -14.34 0.80 6.99
C ALA A 583 -13.78 -0.34 6.12
N LEU A 584 -13.54 -0.05 4.83
CA LEU A 584 -13.13 -1.05 3.84
C LEU A 584 -11.66 -0.96 3.41
N SER A 585 -10.89 0.01 3.94
CA SER A 585 -9.48 0.22 3.60
C SER A 585 -8.58 0.13 4.84
N GLY A 586 -7.51 -0.66 4.75
CA GLY A 586 -6.48 -0.81 5.78
C GLY A 586 -5.14 -0.19 5.39
N SER A 587 -5.14 1.06 4.91
CA SER A 587 -3.90 1.82 4.70
C SER A 587 -3.38 2.38 6.04
N GLU A 588 -2.06 2.36 6.22
CA GLU A 588 -1.34 2.99 7.33
C GLU A 588 -1.39 4.53 7.17
N THR A 589 -2.56 5.11 7.36
CA THR A 589 -2.79 6.56 7.42
C THR A 589 -3.35 6.91 8.80
N SER A 590 -2.82 7.98 9.40
CA SER A 590 -3.11 8.44 10.76
C SER A 590 -4.60 8.68 11.01
N ALA A 591 -4.97 8.69 12.30
CA ALA A 591 -6.35 8.64 12.80
C ALA A 591 -7.32 9.71 12.25
N ASP A 592 -6.82 10.83 11.71
CA ASP A 592 -7.64 11.91 11.15
C ASP A 592 -7.92 11.78 9.64
N ASP A 593 -7.24 10.87 8.94
CA ASP A 593 -7.44 10.60 7.50
C ASP A 593 -8.28 9.33 7.27
N ARG A 594 -9.16 9.00 8.23
CA ARG A 594 -10.24 8.03 8.01
C ARG A 594 -11.23 8.61 7.02
N LEU A 595 -10.90 8.59 5.73
CA LEU A 595 -11.90 8.58 4.67
C LEU A 595 -12.81 7.39 4.96
N ILE A 596 -13.99 7.68 5.51
CA ILE A 596 -15.06 6.69 5.74
C ILE A 596 -15.54 6.27 4.36
N ARG A 597 -14.81 5.33 3.73
CA ARG A 597 -15.26 4.57 2.57
C ARG A 597 -16.20 3.50 3.07
N GLY A 598 -17.39 3.99 3.42
CA GLY A 598 -18.48 3.22 3.98
C GLY A 598 -19.38 2.64 2.91
N THR A 599 -19.63 1.34 3.00
CA THR A 599 -20.89 0.75 2.54
C THR A 599 -21.63 0.32 3.81
N LEU A 600 -22.88 0.75 3.98
CA LEU A 600 -23.80 0.13 4.94
C LEU A 600 -23.98 -1.31 4.47
N TRP A 601 -23.72 -2.28 5.35
CA TRP A 601 -24.04 -3.68 5.13
C TRP A 601 -25.30 -4.00 5.90
#